data_AF-A0A519KMN7-F1
#
_entry.id   AF-A0A519KMN7-F1
#
_cell.length_a   1.000
_cell.length_b   1.000
_cell.length_c   1.000
_cell.angle_alpha   90.00
_cell.angle_beta   90.00
_cell.angle_gamma   90.00
#
_symmetry.space_group_name_H-M   'P 1'
#
loop_
_entity.id
_entity.type
_entity.pdbx_description
1 polymer ?
#
loop_
_entity_poly.entity_id
_entity_poly.type
_entity_poly.pdbx_seq_one_letter_code
_entity_poly.pdbx_strand_id
1 'polypeptide(L)' 'MKVVVAFLSAFLFSGVAHAGPLTVSVRDGAGRPVANAVATVYPASGLPRGPIRFAWPLRMSQENIDFNPEVLIVPVGG' A
#
# COMPACT_ATOMS: atom_id res chain seq x y z
N MET A 1 2.99 -27.62 -31.30
CA MET A 1 4.33 -27.29 -30.75
C MET A 1 4.52 -25.78 -30.52
N LYS A 2 4.36 -24.92 -31.54
CA LYS A 2 4.51 -23.45 -31.39
C LYS A 2 3.71 -22.80 -30.25
N VAL A 3 2.45 -23.21 -30.07
CA VAL A 3 1.57 -22.69 -29.00
C VAL A 3 2.10 -23.06 -27.61
N VAL A 4 2.58 -24.29 -27.44
CA VAL A 4 3.17 -24.75 -26.17
C VAL A 4 4.44 -23.96 -25.85
N VAL A 5 5.29 -23.71 -26.85
CA VAL A 5 6.49 -22.89 -26.68
C VAL A 5 6.13 -21.44 -26.30
N ALA A 6 5.10 -20.85 -26.90
CA ALA A 6 4.66 -19.49 -26.56
C ALA A 6 4.14 -19.39 -25.12
N PHE A 7 3.35 -20.36 -24.65
CA PHE A 7 2.89 -20.40 -23.26
C PHE A 7 4.03 -20.61 -22.26
N LEU A 8 4.98 -21.50 -22.58
CA LEU A 8 6.15 -21.74 -21.73
C LEU A 8 7.00 -20.48 -21.60
N SER A 9 7.14 -19.73 -22.70
CA SER A 9 7.87 -18.46 -22.73
C SER A 9 7.21 -17.43 -21.81
N ALA A 10 5.88 -17.26 -21.89
CA ALA A 10 5.15 -16.28 -21.07
C ALA A 10 5.26 -16.57 -19.55
N PHE A 11 5.29 -17.84 -19.15
CA PHE A 11 5.50 -18.23 -17.75
C PHE A 11 6.89 -17.85 -17.22
N LEU A 12 7.92 -18.04 -18.04
CA LEU A 12 9.31 -17.74 -17.69
C LEU A 12 9.60 -16.24 -17.56
N PHE A 13 8.77 -15.38 -18.19
CA PHE A 13 8.91 -13.92 -18.13
C PHE A 13 7.94 -13.25 -17.14
N SER A 14 7.33 -14.00 -16.21
CA SER A 14 6.55 -13.39 -15.13
C SER A 14 7.49 -12.65 -14.16
N GLY A 15 7.64 -11.34 -14.38
CA GLY A 15 8.45 -10.47 -13.52
C GLY A 15 7.82 -10.32 -12.13
N VAL A 16 8.62 -10.53 -11.09
CA VAL A 16 8.18 -10.30 -9.71
C VAL A 16 8.03 -8.79 -9.50
N ALA A 17 6.87 -8.36 -8.99
CA ALA A 17 6.67 -6.97 -8.59
C ALA A 17 7.51 -6.68 -7.34
N HIS A 18 8.72 -6.13 -7.53
CA HIS A 18 9.56 -5.67 -6.44
C HIS A 18 9.06 -4.30 -5.94
N ALA A 19 8.30 -4.30 -4.84
CA ALA A 19 8.09 -3.11 -4.05
C ALA A 19 9.27 -2.93 -3.09
N GLY A 20 9.98 -1.81 -3.18
CA GLY A 20 10.99 -1.41 -2.20
C GLY A 20 10.35 -0.78 -0.95
N PRO A 21 11.09 -0.67 0.18
CA PRO A 21 10.61 0.04 1.34
C PRO A 21 10.45 1.54 1.04
N LEU A 22 9.37 2.14 1.55
CA LEU A 22 9.12 3.57 1.50
C LEU A 22 9.17 4.14 2.92
N THR A 23 10.03 5.13 3.15
CA THR A 23 10.11 5.87 4.40
C THR A 23 9.70 7.32 4.16
N VAL A 24 8.68 7.80 4.88
CA VAL A 24 8.20 9.19 4.81
C VAL A 24 8.59 9.92 6.11
N SER A 25 9.28 11.06 5.99
CA SER A 25 9.64 11.92 7.13
C SER A 25 9.22 13.35 6.84
N VAL A 26 8.37 13.92 7.70
CA VAL A 26 7.90 15.31 7.58
C VAL A 26 8.69 16.17 8.57
N ARG A 27 9.46 17.12 8.05
CA ARG A 27 10.35 17.99 8.84
C ARG A 27 10.15 19.46 8.48
N ASP A 28 10.35 20.34 9.45
CA ASP A 28 10.35 21.79 9.25
C ASP A 28 11.66 22.26 8.55
N GLY A 29 11.75 23.58 8.29
CA GLY A 29 12.95 24.18 7.69
C GLY A 29 14.23 24.07 8.53
N ALA A 30 14.11 23.70 9.80
CA ALA A 30 15.22 23.45 10.72
C ALA A 30 15.51 21.95 10.91
N GLY A 31 14.83 21.06 10.17
CA GLY A 31 15.00 19.61 10.23
C GLY A 31 14.29 18.93 11.41
N ARG A 32 13.44 19.62 12.16
CA ARG A 32 12.68 19.04 13.28
C ARG A 32 11.43 18.32 12.79
N PRO A 33 11.01 17.20 13.41
CA PRO A 33 9.76 16.53 13.07
C PRO A 33 8.55 17.47 13.21
N VAL A 34 7.66 17.47 12.22
CA VAL A 34 6.41 18.22 12.29
C VAL A 34 5.38 17.44 13.11
N ALA A 35 4.90 18.03 14.21
CA ALA A 35 3.87 17.42 15.05
C ALA A 35 2.52 17.32 14.30
N ASN A 36 1.78 16.24 14.53
CA ASN A 36 0.46 15.98 13.94
C ASN A 36 0.45 16.01 12.40
N ALA A 37 1.56 15.67 11.75
CA ALA A 37 1.64 15.62 10.30
C ALA A 37 0.86 14.42 9.74
N VAL A 38 -0.04 14.69 8.79
CA VAL A 38 -0.74 13.66 8.02
C VAL A 38 -0.15 13.61 6.62
N ALA A 39 0.34 12.44 6.22
CA ALA A 39 0.87 12.20 4.88
C ALA A 39 0.02 11.16 4.16
N THR A 40 -0.35 11.44 2.90
CA THR A 40 -1.03 10.48 2.03
C THR A 40 -0.17 10.24 0.80
N VAL A 41 0.08 8.97 0.50
CA VAL A 41 0.93 8.55 -0.63
C VAL A 41 0.06 7.83 -1.65
N TYR A 42 0.22 8.20 -2.91
CA TYR A 42 -0.44 7.55 -4.05
C TYR A 42 0.63 6.98 -5.00
N PRO A 43 0.44 5.77 -5.55
CA PRO A 43 1.30 5.26 -6.61
C PRO A 43 1.22 6.15 -7.84
N ALA A 44 2.34 6.35 -8.53
CA ALA A 44 2.38 7.10 -9.79
C ALA A 44 1.51 6.47 -10.89
N SER A 45 1.31 5.15 -10.85
CA SER A 45 0.40 4.41 -11.72
C SER A 45 -1.09 4.72 -11.46
N GLY A 46 -1.39 5.54 -10.45
CA GLY A 46 -2.73 5.77 -9.95
C GLY A 46 -3.25 4.60 -9.10
N LEU A 47 -4.47 4.78 -8.59
CA LEU A 47 -5.20 3.73 -7.87
C LEU A 47 -5.92 2.81 -8.88
N PRO A 48 -5.98 1.49 -8.62
CA PRO A 48 -6.81 0.59 -9.41
C PRO A 48 -8.27 1.06 -9.45
N ARG A 49 -8.91 0.98 -10.62
CA ARG A 49 -10.34 1.22 -10.75
C ARG A 49 -11.11 -0.03 -10.30
N GLY A 50 -12.03 0.12 -9.36
CA GLY A 50 -12.87 -0.96 -8.84
C GLY A 50 -12.83 -1.08 -7.32
N PRO A 51 -13.53 -2.06 -6.73
CA PRO A 51 -13.48 -2.31 -5.29
C PRO A 51 -12.05 -2.55 -4.84
N ILE A 52 -11.62 -1.88 -3.78
CA ILE A 52 -10.31 -2.09 -3.17
C ILE A 52 -10.23 -3.56 -2.74
N ARG A 53 -9.21 -4.28 -3.22
CA ARG A 53 -8.90 -5.64 -2.80
C ARG A 53 -7.46 -5.67 -2.30
N PHE A 54 -7.28 -6.15 -1.08
CA PHE A 54 -5.96 -6.42 -0.52
C PHE A 54 -5.69 -7.92 -0.64
N ALA A 55 -4.49 -8.32 -1.04
CA ALA A 55 -4.09 -9.73 -1.07
C ALA A 55 -3.79 -10.29 0.35
N TRP A 56 -3.89 -9.43 1.36
CA TRP A 56 -3.69 -9.72 2.76
C TRP A 56 -4.94 -9.35 3.56
N PRO A 57 -5.14 -9.96 4.75
CA PRO A 57 -6.20 -9.56 5.64
C PRO A 57 -6.09 -8.06 5.98
N LEU A 58 -7.22 -7.35 5.93
CA LEU A 58 -7.31 -6.00 6.47
C LEU A 58 -6.89 -6.04 7.95
N ARG A 59 -5.72 -5.50 8.26
CA ARG A 59 -5.19 -5.40 9.62
C ARG A 59 -5.03 -3.93 9.96
N MET A 60 -5.71 -3.50 11.02
CA MET A 60 -5.48 -2.21 11.64
C MET A 60 -4.36 -2.39 12.68
N SER A 61 -3.29 -1.62 12.57
CA SER A 61 -2.19 -1.60 13.56
C SER A 61 -2.02 -0.15 14.02
N GLN A 62 -2.49 0.15 15.23
CA GLN A 62 -2.21 1.43 15.89
C GLN A 62 -1.06 1.22 16.87
N GLU A 63 0.01 1.98 16.69
CA GLU A 63 1.17 1.96 17.57
C GLU A 63 1.45 3.40 17.99
N ASN A 64 1.58 3.65 19.31
CA ASN A 64 1.78 4.99 19.91
C ASN A 64 0.71 6.05 19.54
N ILE A 65 -0.57 5.79 19.80
CA ILE A 65 -1.63 6.80 19.65
C ILE A 65 -2.30 7.07 21.00
N ASP A 66 -2.27 8.34 21.43
CA ASP A 66 -3.10 8.86 22.51
C ASP A 66 -4.51 9.10 21.94
N PHE A 67 -5.50 8.39 22.48
CA PHE A 67 -6.84 8.26 21.90
C PHE A 67 -7.64 9.57 22.01
N ASN A 68 -8.00 10.19 20.88
CA ASN A 68 -9.02 11.24 20.78
C ASN A 68 -10.14 10.74 19.84
N PRO A 69 -11.38 10.51 20.32
CA PRO A 69 -12.36 9.69 19.60
C PRO A 69 -13.01 10.43 18.42
N GLU A 70 -12.73 9.98 17.20
CA GLU A 70 -13.70 9.99 16.10
C GLU A 70 -13.92 8.53 15.66
N VAL A 71 -15.17 8.08 15.64
CA VAL A 71 -15.54 6.69 15.38
C VAL A 71 -15.12 6.29 13.95
N LEU A 72 -14.32 5.22 13.82
CA LEU A 72 -14.05 4.56 12.54
C LEU A 72 -14.85 3.26 12.45
N ILE A 73 -15.74 3.16 11.46
CA ILE A 73 -16.49 1.94 11.16
C ILE A 73 -15.70 1.11 10.15
N VAL A 74 -15.24 -0.06 10.57
CA VAL A 74 -14.64 -1.07 9.68
C VAL A 74 -15.66 -2.19 9.47
N PRO A 75 -16.15 -2.44 8.25
CA PRO A 75 -17.05 -3.56 8.01
C PRO A 75 -16.32 -4.89 8.18
N VAL A 76 -16.93 -5.81 8.93
CA VAL A 76 -16.53 -7.22 8.98
C VAL A 76 -17.46 -8.06 8.10
N GLY A 77 -16.88 -8.76 7.12
CA GLY A 77 -17.52 -9.89 6.45
C GLY A 77 -18.22 -9.60 5.12
N GLY A 78 -17.88 -10.45 4.15
CA GLY A 78 -18.44 -10.64 2.82
C GLY A 78 -17.61 -11.71 2.13
#